data_AF-A0A951X0U7-F1
#
_entry.id   AF-A0A951X0U7-F1
#
_cell.length_a   1.000
_cell.length_b   1.000
_cell.length_c   1.000
_cell.angle_alpha   90.00
_cell.angle_beta   90.00
_cell.angle_gamma   90.00
#
_symmetry.space_group_name_H-M   'P 1'
#
loop_
_entity.id
_entity.type
_entity.pdbx_description
1 polymer ?
#
loop_
_entity_poly.entity_id
_entity_poly.type
_entity_poly.pdbx_seq_one_letter_code
_entity_poly.pdbx_strand_id
1 'polypeptide(L)'
;LVSLTLEKQEVSNLAISVLQLLEELEKKYPDLPPASRSKKVLYAETPFEPQFRIAQLIIGYDESEDMIWLIAKALVLDDTGAIVDPEDDSVPAARFVATRAQMRSLSEHALEVVARGRPICPLCGRPIDRSGHFCPRTDGHSVPILF
;
A
#
# COMPACT_ATOMS: atom_id res chain seq x y z
N LEU A 1 -6.49 14.26 -11.06
CA LEU A 1 -6.52 13.07 -10.17
C LEU A 1 -6.26 11.85 -11.03
N VAL A 2 -5.50 10.88 -10.52
CA VAL A 2 -5.22 9.61 -11.18
C VAL A 2 -5.49 8.50 -10.19
N SER A 3 -6.02 7.38 -10.67
CA SER A 3 -6.25 6.17 -9.86
C SER A 3 -5.46 5.03 -10.45
N LEU A 4 -4.80 4.27 -9.58
CA LEU A 4 -3.95 3.12 -9.92
C LEU A 4 -4.37 1.96 -9.03
N THR A 5 -4.21 0.72 -9.51
CA THR A 5 -4.53 -0.46 -8.69
C THR A 5 -3.27 -1.20 -8.26
N LEU A 6 -3.28 -1.63 -7.00
CA LEU A 6 -2.23 -2.41 -6.35
C LEU A 6 -2.84 -3.65 -5.69
N GLU A 7 -2.02 -4.69 -5.54
CA GLU A 7 -2.38 -5.82 -4.69
C GLU A 7 -2.35 -5.42 -3.21
N LYS A 8 -3.20 -6.08 -2.40
CA LYS A 8 -3.30 -5.77 -0.96
C LYS A 8 -1.95 -5.87 -0.25
N GLN A 9 -1.14 -6.87 -0.61
CA GLN A 9 0.18 -7.07 -0.01
C GLN A 9 1.17 -5.97 -0.40
N GLU A 10 1.10 -5.48 -1.64
CA GLU A 10 1.94 -4.38 -2.13
C GLU A 10 1.62 -3.07 -1.40
N VAL A 11 0.34 -2.79 -1.16
CA VAL A 11 -0.09 -1.64 -0.35
C VAL A 11 0.51 -1.71 1.06
N SER A 12 0.48 -2.89 1.70
CA SER A 12 1.08 -3.09 3.01
C SER A 12 2.59 -2.89 3.00
N ASN A 13 3.28 -3.45 2.01
CA ASN A 13 4.73 -3.35 1.89
C ASN A 13 5.16 -1.90 1.65
N LEU A 14 4.50 -1.19 0.73
CA LEU A 14 4.72 0.24 0.48
C LEU A 14 4.59 1.05 1.76
N ALA A 15 3.50 0.85 2.51
CA ALA A 15 3.25 1.59 3.74
C ALA A 15 4.37 1.39 4.77
N ILE A 16 4.81 0.15 4.97
CA ILE A 16 5.90 -0.19 5.90
C ILE A 16 7.22 0.43 5.44
N SER A 17 7.58 0.29 4.16
CA SER A 17 8.83 0.83 3.61
C SER A 17 8.90 2.35 3.74
N VAL A 18 7.78 3.07 3.53
CA VAL A 18 7.72 4.52 3.75
C VAL A 18 7.93 4.87 5.23
N LEU A 19 7.31 4.14 6.16
CA LEU A 19 7.47 4.39 7.59
C LEU A 19 8.92 4.14 8.04
N GLN A 20 9.55 3.09 7.53
CA GLN A 20 10.97 2.80 7.76
C GLN A 20 11.87 3.90 7.21
N LEU A 21 11.63 4.36 5.98
CA LEU A 21 12.35 5.49 5.40
C LEU A 21 12.24 6.74 6.28
N LEU A 22 11.04 7.06 6.77
CA LEU A 22 10.84 8.20 7.66
C LEU A 22 11.61 8.07 8.99
N GLU A 23 11.66 6.86 9.56
CA GLU A 23 12.44 6.59 10.78
C GLU A 23 13.96 6.74 10.52
N GLU A 24 14.44 6.28 9.36
CA GLU A 24 15.83 6.45 8.95
C GLU A 24 16.19 7.93 8.76
N LEU A 25 15.30 8.72 8.17
CA LEU A 25 15.48 10.17 8.01
C LEU A 25 15.53 10.90 9.36
N GLU A 26 14.64 10.56 10.29
CA GLU A 26 14.64 11.12 11.66
C GLU A 26 15.94 10.79 12.41
N LYS A 27 16.53 9.60 12.18
CA LYS A 27 17.85 9.23 12.75
C LYS A 27 19.01 9.97 12.07
N LYS A 28 18.97 10.10 10.74
CA LYS A 28 20.03 10.72 9.94
C LYS A 28 20.09 12.24 10.14
N TYR A 29 18.95 12.89 10.36
CA TYR A 29 18.83 14.34 10.51
C TYR A 29 18.06 14.71 11.80
N PRO A 30 18.75 14.81 12.95
CA PRO A 30 18.11 15.14 14.22
C PRO A 30 17.40 16.51 14.26
N ASP A 31 17.84 17.45 13.40
CA ASP A 31 17.25 18.78 13.30
C ASP A 31 16.00 18.83 12.40
N LEU A 32 15.71 17.77 11.63
CA LEU A 32 14.50 17.69 10.82
C LEU A 32 13.28 17.52 11.76
N PRO A 33 12.24 18.36 11.62
CA PRO A 33 11.01 18.17 12.37
C PRO A 33 10.41 16.78 12.11
N PRO A 34 9.89 16.08 13.13
CA PRO A 34 9.30 14.77 12.94
C PRO A 34 8.08 14.85 12.02
N ALA A 35 7.90 13.84 11.17
CA ALA A 35 6.87 13.84 10.14
C ALA A 35 5.48 13.49 10.72
N SER A 36 4.80 14.35 11.48
CA SER A 36 3.55 13.96 12.16
C SER A 36 2.40 13.57 11.20
N ARG A 37 1.63 12.54 11.54
CA ARG A 37 0.38 12.20 10.84
C ARG A 37 -0.59 13.37 10.86
N SER A 38 -1.20 13.66 9.72
CA SER A 38 -2.30 14.63 9.60
C SER A 38 -3.53 14.17 10.39
N LYS A 39 -4.20 15.11 11.05
CA LYS A 39 -5.49 14.87 11.72
C LYS A 39 -6.68 14.82 10.75
N LYS A 40 -6.46 15.14 9.47
CA LYS A 40 -7.52 15.10 8.46
C LYS A 40 -7.89 13.65 8.19
N VAL A 41 -9.20 13.38 8.17
CA VAL A 41 -9.71 12.08 7.73
C VAL A 41 -9.47 11.96 6.23
N LEU A 42 -8.88 10.84 5.81
CA LEU A 42 -8.60 10.55 4.41
C LEU A 42 -9.78 9.79 3.81
N TYR A 43 -10.20 10.23 2.63
CA TYR A 43 -11.23 9.58 1.82
C TYR A 43 -10.68 9.42 0.40
N ALA A 44 -11.06 8.33 -0.26
CA ALA A 44 -10.75 8.15 -1.66
C ALA A 44 -11.63 9.10 -2.50
N GLU A 45 -11.00 9.83 -3.42
CA GLU A 45 -11.68 10.73 -4.35
C GLU A 45 -11.90 10.04 -5.71
N THR A 46 -12.98 10.41 -6.40
CA THR A 46 -13.25 9.93 -7.76
C THR A 46 -12.28 10.56 -8.77
N PRO A 47 -11.89 9.86 -9.85
CA PRO A 47 -12.46 8.60 -10.34
C PRO A 47 -11.87 7.35 -9.69
N PHE A 48 -12.64 6.27 -9.58
CA PHE A 48 -12.15 4.97 -9.07
C PHE A 48 -11.68 4.02 -10.18
N GLU A 49 -11.82 4.41 -11.45
CA GLU A 49 -11.35 3.64 -12.59
C GLU A 49 -9.82 3.71 -12.67
N PRO A 50 -9.11 2.59 -12.46
CA PRO A 50 -7.66 2.60 -12.48
C PRO A 50 -7.14 2.77 -13.90
N GLN A 51 -6.18 3.68 -14.11
CA GLN A 51 -5.48 3.84 -15.38
C GLN A 51 -4.65 2.62 -15.74
N PHE A 52 -3.99 2.02 -14.74
CA PHE A 52 -3.26 0.77 -14.89
C PHE A 52 -3.08 0.06 -13.55
N ARG A 53 -2.71 -1.23 -13.65
CA ARG A 53 -2.22 -2.04 -12.53
C ARG A 53 -0.73 -1.81 -12.36
N ILE A 54 -0.28 -1.64 -11.13
CA ILE A 54 1.12 -1.40 -10.83
C ILE A 54 1.88 -2.73 -10.84
N ALA A 55 3.07 -2.73 -11.45
CA ALA A 55 4.04 -3.83 -11.39
C ALA A 55 5.20 -3.53 -10.44
N GLN A 56 5.61 -2.26 -10.36
CA GLN A 56 6.77 -1.85 -9.59
C GLN A 56 6.52 -0.50 -8.93
N LEU A 57 6.97 -0.37 -7.68
CA LEU A 57 7.00 0.87 -6.92
C LEU A 57 8.45 1.24 -6.60
N ILE A 58 8.80 2.49 -6.83
CA ILE A 58 10.11 3.06 -6.48
C ILE A 58 9.87 4.26 -5.59
N ILE A 59 10.57 4.31 -4.45
CA ILE A 59 10.47 5.39 -3.48
C ILE A 59 11.83 6.06 -3.39
N GLY A 60 11.85 7.38 -3.29
CA GLY A 60 13.04 8.08 -2.87
C GLY A 60 12.73 9.35 -2.11
N TYR A 61 13.78 9.94 -1.54
CA TYR A 61 13.72 11.18 -0.79
C TYR A 61 14.65 12.20 -1.43
N ASP A 62 14.15 13.42 -1.59
CA ASP A 62 14.90 14.58 -2.05
C ASP A 62 15.28 15.43 -0.82
N GLU A 63 16.57 15.43 -0.48
CA GLU A 63 17.08 16.16 0.68
C GLU A 63 17.02 17.68 0.49
N SER A 64 17.07 18.15 -0.76
CA SER A 64 17.09 19.58 -1.05
C SER A 64 15.71 20.24 -0.89
N GLU A 65 14.66 19.49 -1.21
CA GLU A 65 13.27 19.97 -1.18
C GLU A 65 12.48 19.44 0.02
N ASP A 66 13.03 18.53 0.84
CA ASP A 66 12.32 17.79 1.90
C ASP A 66 11.05 17.08 1.39
N MET A 67 11.17 16.43 0.22
CA MET A 67 10.06 15.77 -0.45
C MET A 67 10.35 14.29 -0.70
N ILE A 68 9.32 13.45 -0.59
CA ILE A 68 9.38 12.04 -0.98
C ILE A 68 8.73 11.90 -2.36
N TRP A 69 9.41 11.19 -3.25
CA TRP A 69 8.88 10.80 -4.55
C TRP A 69 8.51 9.32 -4.55
N LEU A 70 7.36 9.02 -5.16
CA LEU A 70 6.87 7.67 -5.39
C LEU A 70 6.62 7.51 -6.89
N ILE A 71 7.33 6.59 -7.53
CA ILE A 71 7.07 6.20 -8.93
C ILE A 71 6.34 4.87 -8.92
N ALA A 72 5.22 4.83 -9.63
CA ALA A 72 4.45 3.63 -9.88
C ALA A 72 4.54 3.29 -11.37
N LYS A 73 5.14 2.16 -11.71
CA LYS A 73 5.25 1.67 -13.09
C LYS A 73 4.18 0.62 -13.38
N ALA A 74 3.62 0.69 -14.58
CA ALA A 74 2.52 -0.17 -15.00
C ALA A 74 2.96 -1.62 -15.24
N LEU A 75 2.04 -2.55 -14.99
CA LEU A 75 2.13 -3.93 -15.46
C LEU A 75 1.67 -3.97 -16.92
N VAL A 76 2.61 -4.21 -17.82
CA VAL A 76 2.36 -4.32 -19.27
C VAL A 76 2.67 -5.74 -19.72
N LEU A 77 1.82 -6.29 -20.58
CA LEU A 77 2.06 -7.55 -21.27
C LEU A 77 2.35 -7.27 -22.75
N ASP A 78 3.29 -7.99 -23.33
CA ASP A 78 3.54 -7.95 -24.77
C ASP A 78 2.52 -8.80 -25.56
N ASP A 79 2.65 -8.80 -26.89
CA ASP A 79 1.77 -9.56 -27.79
C ASP A 79 1.80 -11.08 -27.56
N THR A 80 2.82 -11.59 -26.86
CA THR A 80 2.96 -13.00 -26.49
C THR A 80 2.37 -13.31 -25.11
N GLY A 81 1.93 -12.29 -24.38
CA GLY A 81 1.44 -12.39 -23.01
C GLY A 81 2.54 -12.44 -21.95
N ALA A 82 3.80 -12.15 -22.32
CA ALA A 82 4.90 -12.05 -21.38
C ALA A 82 4.91 -10.67 -20.71
N ILE A 83 5.33 -10.62 -19.44
CA ILE A 83 5.47 -9.36 -18.69
C ILE A 83 6.66 -8.58 -19.29
N VAL A 84 6.41 -7.35 -19.72
CA VAL A 84 7.44 -6.41 -20.16
C VAL A 84 8.25 -5.96 -18.94
N ASP A 85 9.57 -5.85 -19.09
CA ASP A 85 10.45 -5.37 -18.02
C ASP A 85 10.01 -3.96 -17.57
N PRO A 86 9.71 -3.75 -16.27
CA PRO A 86 9.36 -2.42 -15.75
C PRO A 86 10.44 -1.35 -15.99
N GLU A 87 11.70 -1.72 -16.23
CA GLU A 87 12.77 -0.77 -16.55
C GLU A 87 12.77 -0.30 -18.02
N ASP A 88 11.91 -0.85 -18.88
CA ASP A 88 11.76 -0.40 -20.26
C ASP A 88 11.05 0.97 -20.35
N ASP A 89 11.60 1.89 -21.15
CA ASP A 89 11.07 3.25 -21.35
C ASP A 89 9.64 3.29 -21.94
N SER A 90 9.19 2.20 -22.57
CA SER A 90 7.83 2.07 -23.08
C SER A 90 6.78 1.83 -21.99
N VAL A 91 7.20 1.47 -20.77
CA VAL A 91 6.29 1.19 -19.65
C VAL A 91 5.74 2.49 -19.08
N PRO A 92 4.40 2.69 -19.06
CA PRO A 92 3.81 3.86 -18.44
C PRO A 92 4.15 3.98 -16.96
N ALA A 93 4.47 5.19 -16.51
CA ALA A 93 4.79 5.48 -15.13
C ALA A 93 4.03 6.72 -14.62
N ALA A 94 3.64 6.68 -13.34
CA ALA A 94 3.11 7.82 -12.62
C ALA A 94 4.07 8.22 -11.49
N ARG A 95 4.44 9.49 -11.43
CA ARG A 95 5.28 10.05 -10.36
C ARG A 95 4.43 10.91 -9.43
N PHE A 96 4.47 10.60 -8.15
CA PHE A 96 3.87 11.38 -7.08
C PHE A 96 4.98 12.03 -6.26
N VAL A 97 4.77 13.27 -5.84
CA VAL A 97 5.68 14.01 -4.96
C VAL A 97 4.86 14.48 -3.77
N ALA A 98 5.30 14.14 -2.56
CA ALA A 98 4.56 14.39 -1.33
C ALA A 98 5.51 14.72 -0.18
N THR A 99 5.02 15.54 0.75
CA THR A 99 5.73 15.82 2.00
C THR A 99 5.85 14.56 2.86
N ARG A 100 6.84 14.52 3.75
CA ARG A 100 6.99 13.43 4.73
C ARG A 100 5.72 13.20 5.57
N ALA A 101 5.03 14.27 5.97
CA ALA A 101 3.78 14.18 6.73
C ALA A 101 2.63 13.56 5.92
N GLN A 102 2.50 13.89 4.63
CA GLN A 102 1.54 13.25 3.74
C GLN A 102 1.84 11.77 3.57
N MET A 103 3.12 11.41 3.37
CA MET A 103 3.53 10.01 3.22
C MET A 103 3.31 9.21 4.51
N ARG A 104 3.60 9.75 5.71
CA ARG A 104 3.23 9.10 6.98
C ARG A 104 1.71 8.87 7.07
N SER A 105 0.93 9.91 6.73
CA SER A 105 -0.53 9.83 6.77
C SER A 105 -1.09 8.77 5.81
N LEU A 106 -0.53 8.68 4.60
CA LEU A 106 -0.87 7.67 3.60
C LEU A 106 -0.55 6.28 4.13
N SER A 107 0.66 6.06 4.66
CA SER A 107 1.10 4.75 5.13
C SER A 107 0.29 4.23 6.32
N GLU A 108 0.08 5.05 7.33
CA GLU A 108 -0.73 4.64 8.49
C GLU A 108 -2.18 4.34 8.08
N HIS A 109 -2.76 5.17 7.22
CA HIS A 109 -4.11 4.93 6.71
C HIS A 109 -4.18 3.67 5.83
N ALA A 110 -3.18 3.43 4.99
CA ALA A 110 -3.09 2.23 4.17
C ALA A 110 -3.06 0.97 5.05
N LEU A 111 -2.27 0.96 6.13
CA LEU A 111 -2.23 -0.15 7.09
C LEU A 111 -3.57 -0.35 7.80
N GLU A 112 -4.24 0.73 8.21
CA GLU A 112 -5.59 0.65 8.78
C GLU A 112 -6.60 0.05 7.79
N VAL A 113 -6.55 0.44 6.52
CA VAL A 113 -7.44 -0.09 5.46
C VAL A 113 -7.13 -1.57 5.18
N VAL A 114 -5.86 -1.94 5.08
CA VAL A 114 -5.40 -3.33 4.87
C VAL A 114 -5.85 -4.22 6.05
N ALA A 115 -5.76 -3.72 7.28
CA ALA A 115 -6.16 -4.42 8.50
C ALA A 115 -7.68 -4.64 8.61
N ARG A 116 -8.51 -3.84 7.92
CA ARG A 116 -9.97 -4.04 7.84
C ARG A 116 -10.38 -5.22 6.94
N GLY A 117 -9.43 -5.92 6.32
CA GLY A 117 -9.71 -7.15 5.59
C GLY A 117 -10.29 -8.24 6.49
N ARG A 118 -10.97 -9.22 5.88
CA ARG A 118 -11.49 -10.39 6.60
C ARG A 118 -10.33 -11.11 7.32
N PRO A 119 -10.45 -11.40 8.64
CA PRO A 119 -9.42 -12.16 9.33
C PRO A 119 -9.31 -13.55 8.71
N ILE A 120 -8.12 -14.15 8.74
CA ILE A 120 -7.89 -15.50 8.23
C ILE A 120 -8.07 -16.50 9.37
N CYS A 121 -8.77 -17.60 9.10
CA CYS A 121 -8.91 -18.69 10.06
C CYS A 121 -7.54 -19.32 10.34
N PRO A 122 -7.07 -19.37 11.61
CA PRO A 122 -5.78 -19.97 11.95
C PRO A 122 -5.78 -21.49 11.71
N LEU A 123 -6.96 -22.10 11.65
CA LEU A 123 -7.10 -23.53 11.40
C LEU A 123 -7.07 -23.82 9.90
N CYS A 124 -7.97 -23.25 9.08
CA CYS A 124 -8.09 -23.66 7.67
C CYS A 124 -7.47 -22.69 6.65
N GLY A 125 -7.00 -21.52 7.07
CA GLY A 125 -6.43 -20.50 6.18
C GLY A 125 -7.46 -19.76 5.31
N ARG A 126 -8.77 -19.99 5.50
CA ARG A 126 -9.83 -19.30 4.76
C ARG A 126 -10.22 -17.97 5.43
N PRO A 127 -10.66 -16.96 4.66
CA PRO A 127 -11.22 -15.73 5.22
C PRO A 127 -12.46 -16.01 6.07
N ILE A 128 -12.57 -15.30 7.19
CA ILE A 128 -13.72 -15.34 8.08
C ILE A 128 -14.66 -14.19 7.72
N ASP A 129 -15.91 -14.50 7.40
CA ASP A 129 -16.93 -13.49 7.19
C ASP A 129 -17.41 -12.90 8.53
N ARG A 130 -18.05 -11.74 8.48
CA ARG A 130 -18.60 -11.08 9.69
C ARG A 130 -19.61 -11.94 10.45
N SER A 131 -20.30 -12.83 9.74
CA SER A 131 -21.24 -13.82 10.30
C SER A 131 -20.54 -15.10 10.81
N GLY A 132 -19.21 -15.18 10.77
CA GLY A 132 -18.44 -16.40 10.95
C GLY A 132 -18.13 -17.11 9.62
N HIS A 133 -17.39 -18.22 9.67
CA HIS A 133 -17.15 -19.07 8.50
C HIS A 133 -17.28 -20.55 8.85
N PHE A 134 -17.59 -21.36 7.84
CA PHE A 134 -17.51 -22.80 7.93
C PHE A 134 -16.05 -23.24 7.86
N CYS A 135 -15.51 -23.76 8.97
CA CYS A 135 -14.15 -24.30 9.02
C CYS A 135 -14.19 -25.82 8.81
N PRO A 136 -13.64 -26.35 7.70
CA PRO A 136 -13.62 -27.80 7.45
C PRO A 136 -12.76 -28.58 8.44
N ARG A 137 -11.88 -27.90 9.21
CA ARG A 137 -10.99 -28.53 10.21
C ARG A 137 -11.63 -28.68 11.59
N THR A 138 -12.84 -28.15 11.81
CA THR A 138 -13.59 -28.28 13.08
C THR A 138 -14.93 -28.99 12.88
N ASP A 139 -15.06 -29.83 11.85
CA ASP A 139 -16.30 -30.53 11.49
C ASP A 139 -17.55 -29.62 11.42
N GLY A 140 -17.35 -28.35 11.05
CA GLY A 140 -18.43 -27.37 10.89
C GLY A 140 -18.81 -26.58 12.14
N HIS A 141 -18.13 -26.75 13.28
CA HIS A 141 -18.33 -25.86 14.43
C HIS A 141 -17.72 -24.48 14.17
N SER A 142 -18.58 -23.48 14.01
CA SER A 142 -18.22 -22.06 14.06
C SER A 142 -18.01 -21.66 15.52
N VAL A 143 -16.78 -21.77 16.02
CA VAL A 143 -16.44 -21.14 17.30
C VAL A 143 -16.48 -19.62 17.08
N PRO A 144 -17.23 -18.84 17.88
CA PRO A 144 -17.16 -17.40 17.82
C PRO A 144 -15.75 -16.98 18.22
N ILE A 145 -14.98 -16.46 17.25
CA ILE A 145 -13.69 -15.85 17.54
C ILE A 145 -14.01 -14.44 18.06
N LEU A 146 -14.01 -14.29 19.38
CA LEU A 146 -14.09 -12.98 20.03
C LEU A 146 -12.80 -12.21 19.69
N PHE A 147 -12.95 -11.08 19.01
CA PHE A 147 -11.92 -10.04 18.88
C PHE A 147 -12.28 -8.88 19.80
#